data_AF-A0A964T2C8-F1
#
_entry.id   AF-A0A964T2C8-F1
#
_cell.length_a   1.000
_cell.length_b   1.000
_cell.length_c   1.000
_cell.angle_alpha   90.00
_cell.angle_beta   90.00
_cell.angle_gamma   90.00
#
_symmetry.space_group_name_H-M   'P 1'
#
loop_
_entity.id
_entity.type
_entity.pdbx_description
1 polymer ?
#
loop_
_entity_poly.entity_id
_entity_poly.type
_entity_poly.pdbx_seq_one_letter_code
_entity_poly.pdbx_strand_id
1 'polypeptide(L)' 'MLRLALWGVAAGFVLYLTLATLSPWPPTTTLRHVAAASNCGVARMLDVAPARRGEPGYWRRLDRDGDGIACERI' A
#
# COMPACT_ATOMS: atom_id res chain seq x y z
N MET A 1 10.44 -20.29 -22.93
CA MET A 1 9.10 -20.07 -22.37
C MET A 1 8.97 -20.62 -20.94
N LEU A 2 9.17 -21.91 -20.69
CA LEU A 2 9.09 -22.51 -19.34
C LEU A 2 10.06 -21.90 -18.30
N ARG A 3 11.29 -21.58 -18.70
CA ARG A 3 12.28 -20.92 -17.82
C ARG A 3 11.86 -19.51 -17.39
N LEU A 4 11.25 -18.74 -18.29
CA LEU A 4 10.75 -17.39 -17.99
C LEU A 4 9.58 -17.45 -17.00
N ALA A 5 8.69 -18.44 -17.14
CA ALA A 5 7.61 -18.68 -16.20
C ALA A 5 8.12 -19.05 -14.79
N LEU A 6 9.13 -19.92 -14.69
CA LEU A 6 9.75 -20.31 -13.42
C LEU A 6 10.38 -19.12 -12.67
N TRP A 7 11.08 -18.23 -13.39
CA TRP A 7 11.63 -17.01 -12.80
C TRP A 7 10.55 -16.04 -12.32
N GLY A 8 9.45 -15.90 -13.07
CA GLY A 8 8.30 -15.08 -12.66
C GLY A 8 7.63 -15.60 -11.38
N VAL A 9 7.42 -16.93 -11.28
CA VAL A 9 6.86 -17.56 -10.09
C VAL A 9 7.79 -17.41 -8.89
N ALA A 10 9.09 -17.64 -9.06
CA ALA A 10 10.07 -17.47 -7.99
C ALA A 10 10.12 -16.03 -7.48
N ALA A 11 10.12 -15.04 -8.37
CA ALA A 11 10.11 -13.62 -8.00
C ALA A 11 8.83 -13.23 -7.25
N GLY A 12 7.66 -13.70 -7.71
CA GLY A 12 6.38 -13.45 -7.04
C GLY A 12 6.31 -14.07 -5.65
N PHE A 13 6.82 -15.29 -5.48
CA PHE A 13 6.86 -15.98 -4.19
C PHE A 13 7.82 -15.28 -3.20
N VAL A 14 8.99 -14.86 -3.66
CA VAL A 14 9.93 -14.07 -2.84
C VAL A 14 9.28 -12.75 -2.40
N LEU A 15 8.64 -12.02 -3.31
CA LEU A 15 7.92 -10.78 -2.97
C LEU A 15 6.76 -11.03 -1.97
N TYR A 16 6.02 -12.12 -2.13
CA TYR A 16 4.95 -12.48 -1.20
C TYR A 16 5.50 -12.74 0.20
N LEU A 17 6.56 -13.54 0.31
CA LEU A 17 7.18 -13.88 1.59
C LEU A 17 7.79 -12.66 2.28
N THR A 18 8.45 -11.78 1.53
CA THR A 18 9.02 -10.55 2.12
C THR A 18 7.94 -9.62 2.65
N LEU A 19 6.85 -9.41 1.90
CA LEU A 19 5.72 -8.63 2.37
C LEU A 19 5.04 -9.27 3.58
N ALA A 20 4.85 -10.59 3.59
CA ALA A 20 4.23 -11.30 4.69
C ALA A 20 5.07 -11.34 5.99
N THR A 21 6.39 -11.17 5.89
CA THR A 21 7.30 -11.19 7.04
C THR A 21 7.65 -9.80 7.57
N LEU A 22 7.77 -8.80 6.69
CA LEU A 22 8.23 -7.46 7.06
C LEU A 22 7.09 -6.46 7.27
N SER A 23 5.93 -6.70 6.66
CA SER A 23 4.77 -5.83 6.83
C SER A 23 3.92 -6.28 8.02
N PRO A 24 3.44 -5.36 8.87
CA PRO A 24 2.44 -5.69 9.88
C PRO A 24 1.06 -6.01 9.27
N TRP A 25 0.87 -5.81 7.96
CA TRP A 25 -0.40 -5.97 7.28
C TRP A 25 -0.39 -7.11 6.26
N PRO A 26 -1.59 -7.62 5.88
CA PRO A 26 -1.71 -8.52 4.73
C PRO A 26 -1.00 -7.95 3.48
N PRO A 27 -0.39 -8.79 2.63
CA PRO A 27 0.32 -8.33 1.44
C PRO A 27 -0.54 -7.47 0.51
N THR A 28 -1.83 -7.78 0.40
CA THR A 28 -2.81 -6.99 -0.37
C THR A 28 -2.97 -5.58 0.18
N THR A 29 -3.12 -5.43 1.50
CA THR A 29 -3.21 -4.14 2.18
C THR A 29 -1.91 -3.35 2.05
N THR A 30 -0.76 -4.03 2.12
CA THR A 30 0.56 -3.40 1.93
C THR A 30 0.71 -2.81 0.53
N LEU A 31 0.29 -3.56 -0.50
CA LEU A 31 0.27 -3.07 -1.88
C LEU A 31 -0.68 -1.87 -2.04
N ARG A 32 -1.87 -1.92 -1.43
CA ARG A 32 -2.81 -0.79 -1.44
C ARG A 32 -2.21 0.46 -0.77
N HIS A 33 -1.56 0.31 0.39
CA HIS A 33 -0.88 1.40 1.08
C HIS A 33 0.21 2.03 0.20
N VAL A 34 1.05 1.23 -0.45
CA VAL A 34 2.09 1.73 -1.38
C VAL A 34 1.48 2.48 -2.56
N ALA A 35 0.44 1.93 -3.20
CA ALA A 35 -0.22 2.55 -4.34
C ALA A 35 -0.94 3.87 -3.97
N ALA A 36 -1.56 3.91 -2.79
CA ALA A 36 -2.24 5.08 -2.24
C ALA A 36 -1.35 6.31 -2.08
N ALA A 37 -0.02 6.13 -2.03
CA ALA A 37 0.92 7.24 -1.96
C ALA A 37 0.68 8.27 -3.06
N SER A 38 0.22 7.84 -4.24
CA SER A 38 0.11 8.68 -5.44
C SER A 38 -0.75 9.93 -5.23
N ASN A 39 -1.98 9.78 -4.72
CA ASN A 39 -2.91 10.87 -4.41
C ASN A 39 -4.14 10.34 -3.66
N CYS A 40 -4.95 11.24 -3.12
CA CYS A 40 -6.17 10.88 -2.40
C CYS A 40 -7.27 10.24 -3.26
N GLY A 41 -7.28 10.45 -4.58
CA GLY A 41 -8.18 9.73 -5.48
C GLY A 41 -7.86 8.24 -5.52
N VAL A 42 -6.58 7.90 -5.69
CA VAL A 42 -6.09 6.51 -5.64
C VAL A 42 -6.31 5.90 -4.26
N ALA A 43 -6.02 6.63 -3.18
CA ALA A 43 -6.22 6.13 -1.82
C ALA A 43 -7.69 5.79 -1.53
N ARG A 44 -8.64 6.62 -1.99
CA ARG A 44 -10.09 6.35 -1.88
C ARG A 44 -10.53 5.19 -2.77
N MET A 45 -10.03 5.11 -4.00
CA MET A 45 -10.34 4.00 -4.92
C MET A 45 -9.88 2.64 -4.36
N LEU A 46 -8.80 2.63 -3.57
CA LEU A 46 -8.24 1.43 -2.95
C LEU A 46 -8.81 1.13 -1.56
N ASP A 47 -9.79 1.91 -1.09
CA ASP A 47 -10.43 1.75 0.22
C ASP A 47 -9.44 1.81 1.40
N VAL A 48 -8.49 2.74 1.31
CA VAL A 48 -7.50 3.03 2.37
C VAL A 48 -7.46 4.52 2.73
N ALA A 49 -8.53 5.26 2.43
CA ALA A 49 -8.69 6.65 2.82
C ALA A 49 -10.13 6.94 3.28
N PRO A 50 -10.33 7.81 4.30
CA PRO A 50 -9.29 8.51 5.07
C PRO A 50 -8.48 7.55 5.95
N ALA A 51 -7.26 7.95 6.33
CA ALA A 51 -6.36 7.10 7.12
C ALA A 51 -5.63 7.91 8.19
N ARG A 52 -5.50 7.37 9.39
CA ARG A 52 -4.74 7.97 10.49
C ARG A 52 -3.26 7.60 10.44
N ARG A 53 -2.40 8.36 11.12
CA ARG A 53 -0.98 8.01 11.31
C ARG A 53 -0.83 6.54 11.75
N GLY A 54 -0.07 5.77 10.99
CA GLY A 54 0.17 4.35 11.25
C GLY A 54 -0.84 3.39 10.62
N GLU A 55 -1.87 3.90 9.94
CA GLU A 55 -2.82 3.08 9.17
C GLU A 55 -2.40 2.96 7.69
N PRO A 56 -2.79 1.86 7.01
CA PRO A 56 -2.70 1.76 5.55
C PRO A 56 -3.32 2.98 4.86
N GLY A 57 -2.68 3.48 3.80
CA GLY A 57 -3.09 4.70 3.10
C GLY A 57 -2.66 6.03 3.74
N TYR A 58 -2.16 6.07 4.98
CA TYR A 58 -1.59 7.29 5.53
C TYR A 58 -0.24 7.61 4.89
N TRP A 59 -0.14 8.80 4.30
CA TRP A 59 1.11 9.39 3.83
C TRP A 59 1.15 10.84 4.28
N ARG A 60 2.23 11.27 4.94
CA ARG A 60 2.38 12.65 5.43
C ARG A 60 2.16 13.72 4.34
N ARG A 61 2.44 13.40 3.08
CA ARG A 61 2.21 14.31 1.94
C ARG A 61 0.74 14.47 1.54
N LEU A 62 -0.14 13.59 2.02
CA LEU A 62 -1.58 13.56 1.74
C LEU A 62 -2.42 14.06 2.93
N ASP A 63 -1.77 14.41 4.04
CA ASP A 63 -2.30 15.02 5.26
C ASP A 63 -2.08 16.54 5.13
N ARG A 64 -3.10 17.24 4.60
CA ARG A 64 -2.94 18.60 4.05
C ARG A 64 -2.83 19.66 5.14
N ASP A 65 -3.58 19.52 6.21
CA ASP A 65 -3.59 20.41 7.37
C ASP A 65 -2.69 19.89 8.51
N GLY A 66 -2.22 18.64 8.43
CA GLY A 66 -1.20 18.10 9.31
C GLY A 66 -1.75 17.55 10.61
N ASP A 67 -3.07 17.35 10.71
CA ASP A 67 -3.75 16.89 11.91
C ASP A 67 -3.50 15.39 12.22
N GLY A 68 -2.96 14.67 11.25
CA GLY A 68 -2.69 13.24 11.34
C GLY A 68 -3.72 12.34 10.66
N ILE A 69 -4.63 12.91 9.88
CA ILE A 69 -5.62 12.20 9.07
C ILE A 69 -5.36 12.53 7.59
N ALA A 70 -4.80 11.57 6.85
CA ALA A 70 -4.58 11.73 5.42
C ALA A 70 -5.91 11.59 4.65
N CYS A 71 -6.07 12.41 3.62
CA CYS A 71 -7.19 12.35 2.68
C CYS A 71 -8.58 12.44 3.30
N GLU A 72 -8.71 13.10 4.46
CA GLU A 72 -10.00 13.49 5.00
C GLU A 72 -10.75 14.45 4.07
N ARG A 73 -12.07 14.54 4.27
CA ARG A 73 -12.93 15.42 3.47
C ARG A 73 -12.72 16.85 3.94
N ILE A 74 -11.78 17.54 3.31
CA ILE A 74 -11.56 18.99 3.46
C ILE A 74 -12.05 19.73 2.23
#